data_AF-I1CRF4-F1
#
_entry.id   AF-I1CRF4-F1
#
_cell.length_a   1.000
_cell.length_b   1.000
_cell.length_c   1.000
_cell.angle_alpha   90.00
_cell.angle_beta   90.00
_cell.angle_gamma   90.00
#
_symmetry.space_group_name_H-M   'P 1'
#
loop_
_entity.id
_entity.type
_entity.pdbx_description
1 polymer ?
#
loop_
_entity_poly.entity_id
_entity_poly.type
_entity_poly.pdbx_seq_one_letter_code
_entity_poly.pdbx_strand_id
1 'polypeptide(L)'
;MELAKLGVFVSIETLRSHAGQLDFESYRAAHKPTLTARHHKSRPQWAKERTNWTEDQWRNVVWSDESRFCVEDSRRYQETHIHILVNRFHTWFKIVTMYQERSFIFQEDGVSCHTYDYAQ
;
A
#
# COMPACT_ATOMS: atom_id res chain seq x y z
N MET A 1 -14.09 -26.17 -13.85
CA MET A 1 -14.56 -26.72 -15.14
C MET A 1 -13.80 -27.99 -15.59
N GLU A 2 -13.02 -28.66 -14.74
CA GLU A 2 -12.36 -29.92 -15.09
C GLU A 2 -13.27 -31.16 -14.97
N LEU A 3 -14.19 -31.19 -14.00
CA LEU A 3 -15.07 -32.35 -13.76
C LEU A 3 -16.04 -32.62 -14.92
N ALA A 4 -16.47 -31.57 -15.63
CA ALA A 4 -17.29 -31.70 -16.84
C ALA A 4 -16.56 -32.41 -17.99
N LYS A 5 -15.22 -32.31 -18.06
CA LYS A 5 -14.40 -33.03 -19.05
C LYS A 5 -14.33 -34.54 -18.76
N LEU A 6 -14.63 -34.95 -17.53
CA LEU A 6 -14.71 -36.35 -17.10
C LEU A 6 -16.12 -36.95 -17.26
N GLY A 7 -17.05 -36.21 -17.89
CA GLY A 7 -18.45 -36.64 -18.05
C GLY A 7 -19.26 -36.62 -16.75
N VAL A 8 -18.71 -36.06 -15.67
CA VAL A 8 -19.37 -35.98 -14.37
C VAL A 8 -20.17 -34.68 -14.30
N PHE A 9 -21.49 -34.80 -14.30
CA PHE A 9 -22.39 -33.69 -14.04
C PHE A 9 -22.60 -33.56 -12.53
N VAL A 10 -22.11 -32.46 -11.97
CA VAL A 10 -22.22 -32.15 -10.53
C VAL A 10 -23.05 -30.89 -10.39
N SER A 11 -24.02 -30.88 -9.46
CA SER A 11 -24.80 -29.68 -9.18
C SER A 11 -23.99 -28.67 -8.35
N ILE A 12 -24.39 -27.40 -8.40
CA ILE A 12 -23.75 -26.33 -7.63
C ILE A 12 -23.88 -26.61 -6.11
N GLU A 13 -24.98 -27.23 -5.69
CA GLU A 13 -25.24 -27.63 -4.30
C GLU A 13 -24.22 -28.67 -3.82
N THR A 14 -23.91 -29.68 -4.64
CA THR A 14 -22.88 -30.67 -4.31
C THR A 14 -21.51 -30.01 -4.15
N LEU A 15 -21.17 -29.06 -5.03
CA LEU A 15 -19.91 -28.31 -4.91
C LEU A 15 -19.85 -27.46 -3.64
N ARG A 16 -20.94 -26.77 -3.29
CA ARG A 16 -21.02 -25.96 -2.06
C ARG A 16 -20.94 -26.82 -0.80
N SER A 17 -21.64 -27.95 -0.78
CA SER A 17 -21.62 -28.89 0.35
C SER A 17 -20.21 -29.46 0.54
N HIS A 18 -19.55 -29.87 -0.54
CA HIS A 18 -18.19 -30.39 -0.48
C HIS A 18 -17.17 -29.33 -0.06
N ALA A 19 -17.31 -28.09 -0.55
CA ALA A 19 -16.47 -26.97 -0.11
C ALA A 19 -16.62 -26.71 1.40
N GLY A 20 -17.84 -26.76 1.93
CA GLY A 20 -18.09 -26.64 3.36
C GLY A 20 -17.53 -27.81 4.19
N GLN A 21 -17.54 -29.04 3.66
CA GLN A 21 -16.89 -30.19 4.30
C GLN A 21 -15.36 -30.05 4.37
N LEU A 22 -14.78 -29.34 3.40
CA LEU A 22 -13.35 -29.01 3.36
C LEU A 22 -13.02 -27.71 4.11
N ASP A 23 -13.99 -27.12 4.82
CA ASP A 23 -13.85 -25.88 5.58
C ASP A 23 -13.42 -24.69 4.70
N PHE A 24 -13.82 -24.69 3.43
CA PHE A 24 -13.57 -23.58 2.53
C PHE A 24 -14.64 -22.50 2.67
N GLU A 25 -14.19 -21.31 3.05
CA GLU A 25 -15.02 -20.10 3.07
C GLU A 25 -14.81 -19.25 1.82
N SER A 26 -15.85 -18.49 1.45
CA SER A 26 -15.79 -17.51 0.38
C SER A 26 -15.45 -16.12 0.92
N TYR A 27 -14.47 -15.45 0.33
CA TYR A 27 -14.12 -14.08 0.67
C TYR A 27 -14.19 -13.16 -0.55
N ARG A 28 -14.51 -11.88 -0.32
CA ARG A 28 -14.33 -10.85 -1.34
C ARG A 28 -12.84 -10.56 -1.48
N ALA A 29 -12.31 -10.66 -2.71
CA ALA A 29 -10.94 -10.30 -2.97
C ALA A 29 -10.70 -8.82 -2.64
N ALA A 30 -9.62 -8.51 -1.92
CA ALA A 30 -9.22 -7.13 -1.67
C ALA A 30 -8.84 -6.45 -2.99
N HIS A 31 -9.26 -5.20 -3.17
CA HIS A 31 -8.81 -4.39 -4.29
C HIS A 31 -7.30 -4.17 -4.18
N LYS A 32 -6.57 -4.41 -5.27
CA LYS A 32 -5.12 -4.25 -5.35
C LYS A 32 -4.78 -3.43 -6.59
N PRO A 33 -3.87 -2.45 -6.50
CA PRO A 33 -3.38 -1.74 -7.68
C PRO A 33 -2.74 -2.72 -8.67
N THR A 34 -3.03 -2.53 -9.96
CA THR A 34 -2.40 -3.31 -11.02
C THR A 34 -0.91 -3.04 -11.06
N LEU A 35 -0.11 -4.10 -11.04
CA LEU A 35 1.33 -3.99 -11.10
C LEU A 35 1.80 -4.06 -12.55
N THR A 36 2.62 -3.08 -12.96
CA THR A 36 3.28 -3.12 -14.26
C THR A 36 4.45 -4.12 -14.23
N ALA A 37 4.92 -4.55 -15.40
CA ALA A 37 6.11 -5.39 -15.50
C ALA A 37 7.34 -4.78 -14.80
N ARG A 38 7.45 -3.44 -14.80
CA ARG A 38 8.48 -2.71 -14.05
C ARG A 38 8.32 -2.92 -12.55
N HIS A 39 7.11 -2.77 -12.00
CA HIS A 39 6.85 -2.94 -10.57
C HIS A 39 7.15 -4.37 -10.09
N HIS A 40 6.83 -5.38 -10.91
CA HIS A 40 7.15 -6.77 -10.59
C HIS A 40 8.66 -7.05 -10.50
N LYS A 41 9.49 -6.28 -11.19
CA LYS A 41 10.95 -6.38 -11.11
C LYS A 41 11.52 -5.52 -9.98
N SER A 42 11.13 -4.26 -9.92
CA SER A 42 11.74 -3.28 -8.99
C SER A 42 11.37 -3.52 -7.54
N ARG A 43 10.10 -3.86 -7.23
CA ARG A 43 9.65 -4.01 -5.84
C ARG A 43 10.35 -5.15 -5.10
N PRO A 44 10.44 -6.38 -5.65
CA PRO A 44 11.17 -7.46 -4.98
C PRO A 44 12.66 -7.19 -4.87
N GLN A 45 13.27 -6.56 -5.88
CA GLN A 45 14.68 -6.19 -5.84
C GLN A 45 14.96 -5.18 -4.72
N TRP A 46 14.17 -4.11 -4.65
CA TRP A 46 14.29 -3.08 -3.62
C TRP A 46 14.17 -3.67 -2.20
N ALA A 47 13.24 -4.61 -2.00
CA ALA A 47 13.05 -5.29 -0.72
C ALA A 47 14.22 -6.22 -0.36
N LYS A 48 14.75 -6.96 -1.34
CA LYS A 48 15.91 -7.84 -1.14
C LYS A 48 17.17 -7.06 -0.77
N GLU A 49 17.42 -5.94 -1.45
CA GLU A 49 18.56 -5.05 -1.15
C GLU A 49 18.55 -4.51 0.29
N ARG A 50 17.38 -4.46 0.93
CA ARG A 50 17.16 -3.82 2.24
C ARG A 50 16.72 -4.80 3.32
N THR A 51 16.76 -6.10 3.03
CA THR A 51 16.33 -7.14 3.99
C THR A 51 17.18 -7.13 5.26
N ASN A 52 18.47 -6.79 5.15
CA ASN A 52 19.42 -6.77 6.27
C ASN A 52 19.69 -5.35 6.80
N TRP A 53 18.84 -4.38 6.48
CA TRP A 53 19.05 -3.01 6.98
C TRP A 53 18.85 -2.93 8.50
N THR A 54 19.76 -2.24 9.17
CA THR A 54 19.68 -1.95 10.60
C THR A 54 18.67 -0.85 10.86
N GLU A 55 18.21 -0.75 12.12
CA GLU A 55 17.30 0.32 12.50
C GLU A 55 17.88 1.72 12.24
N ASP A 56 19.20 1.92 12.42
CA ASP A 56 19.84 3.21 12.12
C ASP A 56 19.79 3.56 10.63
N GLN A 57 19.86 2.55 9.76
CA GLN A 57 19.70 2.77 8.32
C GLN A 57 18.26 3.16 7.98
N TRP A 58 17.26 2.53 8.61
CA TRP A 58 15.86 2.93 8.48
C TRP A 58 15.58 4.33 9.04
N ARG A 59 16.21 4.71 10.16
CA ARG A 59 16.11 6.05 10.76
C ARG A 59 16.61 7.17 9.84
N ASN A 60 17.44 6.85 8.85
CA ASN A 60 17.95 7.82 7.87
C ASN A 60 17.09 7.91 6.60
N VAL A 61 15.99 7.15 6.50
CA VAL A 61 15.02 7.25 5.39
C VAL A 61 13.99 8.32 5.70
N VAL A 62 13.81 9.24 4.77
CA VAL A 62 12.73 10.25 4.82
C VAL A 62 11.67 9.85 3.80
N TRP A 63 10.46 9.64 4.30
CA TRP A 63 9.28 9.28 3.51
C TRP A 63 8.43 10.52 3.27
N SER A 64 7.97 10.70 2.04
CA SER A 64 7.00 11.74 1.67
C SER A 64 5.97 11.16 0.72
N ASP A 65 4.72 11.62 0.83
CA ASP A 65 3.65 11.30 -0.11
C ASP A 65 2.69 12.50 -0.20
N GLU A 66 1.93 12.58 -1.28
CA GLU A 66 0.91 13.59 -1.49
C GLU A 66 -0.48 13.02 -1.15
N SER A 67 -1.26 13.77 -0.37
CA SER A 67 -2.64 13.39 -0.04
C SER A 67 -3.61 14.47 -0.48
N ARG A 68 -4.73 14.05 -1.10
CA ARG A 68 -5.84 14.94 -1.45
C ARG A 68 -6.72 15.14 -0.22
N PHE A 69 -7.02 16.39 0.09
CA PHE A 69 -8.04 16.75 1.06
C PHE A 69 -9.16 17.54 0.36
N CYS A 70 -10.41 17.20 0.67
CA CYS A 70 -11.56 17.97 0.20
C CYS A 70 -11.79 19.13 1.18
N VAL A 71 -12.00 20.35 0.68
CA VAL A 71 -12.23 21.55 1.51
C VAL A 71 -13.66 21.62 2.05
N GLU A 72 -14.62 21.02 1.35
CA GLU A 72 -16.05 21.21 1.62
C GLU A 72 -16.66 20.20 2.61
N ASP A 73 -16.06 19.02 2.78
CA ASP A 73 -16.66 17.95 3.57
C ASP A 73 -15.82 17.58 4.81
N SER A 74 -16.40 17.85 5.98
CA SER A 74 -15.91 17.59 7.35
C SER A 74 -14.81 18.51 7.94
N ARG A 75 -15.26 19.61 8.57
CA ARG A 75 -14.46 20.53 9.40
C ARG A 75 -13.66 19.89 10.56
N ARG A 76 -13.86 18.59 10.89
CA ARG A 76 -13.33 17.97 12.12
C ARG A 76 -12.03 17.18 11.94
N TYR A 77 -11.75 16.67 10.74
CA TYR A 77 -10.50 15.92 10.46
C TYR A 77 -9.40 16.82 9.84
N GLN A 78 -9.79 17.91 9.19
CA GLN A 78 -8.91 18.79 8.42
C GLN A 78 -8.01 19.66 9.31
N GLU A 79 -8.58 20.34 10.32
CA GLU A 79 -7.82 21.20 11.24
C GLU A 79 -6.76 20.39 11.98
N THR A 80 -7.07 19.16 12.37
CA THR A 80 -6.13 18.24 13.00
C THR A 80 -4.99 17.86 12.04
N HIS A 81 -5.30 17.60 10.76
CA HIS A 81 -4.29 17.23 9.76
C HIS A 81 -3.33 18.38 9.45
N ILE A 82 -3.87 19.58 9.19
CA ILE A 82 -3.09 20.81 8.96
C ILE A 82 -2.28 21.15 10.21
N HIS A 83 -2.87 21.06 11.40
CA HIS A 83 -2.19 21.33 12.67
C HIS A 83 -1.02 20.37 12.92
N ILE A 84 -1.17 19.08 12.63
CA ILE A 84 -0.09 18.08 12.74
C ILE A 84 1.04 18.40 11.75
N LEU A 85 0.71 18.71 10.50
CA LEU A 85 1.70 19.04 9.46
C LEU A 85 2.50 20.29 9.83
N VAL A 86 1.82 21.37 10.19
CA VAL A 86 2.47 22.66 10.48
C VAL A 86 3.26 22.63 11.79
N ASN A 87 2.71 22.05 12.85
CA ASN A 87 3.31 22.19 14.18
C ASN A 87 4.23 21.03 14.57
N ARG A 88 3.99 19.81 14.08
CA ARG A 88 4.83 18.64 14.39
C ARG A 88 5.84 18.37 13.30
N PHE A 89 5.38 18.18 12.06
CA PHE A 89 6.25 17.76 10.98
C PHE A 89 7.25 18.85 10.59
N HIS A 90 6.80 20.08 10.34
CA HIS A 90 7.69 21.16 9.89
C HIS A 90 8.73 21.57 10.96
N THR A 91 8.35 21.58 12.24
CA THR A 91 9.28 21.83 13.36
C THR A 91 10.33 20.73 13.45
N TRP A 92 9.91 19.46 13.39
CA TRP A 92 10.83 18.32 13.39
C TRP A 92 11.75 18.32 12.16
N PHE A 93 11.21 18.56 10.96
CA PHE A 93 11.97 18.60 9.72
C PHE A 93 13.03 19.69 9.72
N LYS A 94 12.73 20.88 10.27
CA LYS A 94 13.72 21.94 10.48
C LYS A 94 14.82 21.54 11.44
N ILE A 95 14.49 20.87 12.55
CA ILE A 95 15.50 20.40 13.51
C ILE A 95 16.40 19.35 12.84
N VAL A 96 15.81 18.41 12.11
CA VAL A 96 16.55 17.35 11.43
C VAL A 96 17.45 17.90 10.33
N THR A 97 16.96 18.83 9.51
CA THR A 97 17.74 19.41 8.40
C THR A 97 18.79 20.43 8.84
N MET A 98 18.59 21.14 9.96
CA MET A 98 19.55 22.14 10.46
C MET A 98 20.64 21.56 11.37
N TYR A 99 20.37 20.47 12.10
CA TYR A 99 21.29 19.95 13.12
C TYR A 99 21.95 18.61 12.76
N GLN A 100 21.58 17.98 11.66
CA GLN A 100 22.22 16.74 11.21
C GLN A 100 22.85 16.93 9.84
N GLU A 101 24.18 16.86 9.78
CA GLU A 101 24.94 16.56 8.55
C GLU A 101 24.76 15.07 8.15
N ARG A 102 23.53 14.55 8.23
CA ARG A 102 23.23 13.19 7.80
C ARG A 102 22.78 13.20 6.36
N SER A 103 23.39 12.35 5.55
CA SER A 103 22.89 12.04 4.22
C SER A 103 21.54 11.33 4.35
N PHE A 104 20.46 11.98 3.95
CA PHE A 104 19.14 11.36 3.88
C PHE A 104 19.01 10.56 2.60
N ILE A 105 18.36 9.40 2.69
CA ILE A 105 17.86 8.71 1.51
C ILE A 105 16.44 9.21 1.30
N PHE A 106 16.27 10.10 0.34
CA PHE A 106 14.95 10.51 -0.10
C PHE A 106 14.39 9.39 -0.98
N GLN A 107 13.38 8.70 -0.46
CA GLN A 107 12.75 7.63 -1.19
C GLN A 107 11.51 8.17 -1.88
N GLU A 108 11.68 8.62 -3.12
CA GLU A 108 10.60 8.59 -4.09
C GLU A 108 10.47 7.13 -4.52
N ASP A 109 9.46 6.42 -4.04
CA ASP A 109 9.08 5.19 -4.68
C ASP A 109 8.69 5.56 -6.13
N GLY A 110 9.56 5.24 -7.09
CA GLY A 110 9.34 5.41 -8.54
C GLY A 110 8.17 4.56 -9.09
N VAL A 111 7.19 4.32 -8.24
CA VAL A 111 5.93 3.62 -8.41
C VAL A 111 4.88 4.65 -8.01
N SER A 112 4.35 5.39 -8.98
CA SER A 112 3.12 6.15 -8.73
C SER A 112 2.06 5.16 -8.26
N CYS A 113 1.73 5.16 -6.97
CA CYS A 113 0.63 4.35 -6.45
C CYS A 113 -0.72 4.78 -7.03
N HIS A 114 -0.80 5.97 -7.66
CA HIS A 114 -2.02 6.51 -8.25
C HIS A 114 -1.77 7.28 -9.56
N THR A 115 -1.89 6.59 -10.69
CA THR A 115 -2.20 7.24 -11.99
C THR A 115 -3.53 6.72 -12.52
N TYR A 116 -4.59 6.77 -11.71
CA TYR A 116 -5.94 6.48 -12.18
C TYR A 116 -6.93 7.52 -11.68
N ASP A 117 -7.77 7.94 -12.63
CA ASP A 117 -8.85 8.90 -12.54
C ASP A 117 -9.77 8.65 -11.34
N TYR A 118 -9.61 9.45 -10.29
CA TYR A 118 -10.64 9.60 -9.26
C TYR A 118 -11.65 10.65 -9.72
N ALA A 119 -12.44 10.31 -10.76
CA ALA A 119 -13.70 10.95 -11.10
C ALA A 119 -14.47 10.09 -12.12
N GLN A 120 -15.52 9.41 -11.66
CA GLN A 120 -16.85 9.42 -12.28
C GLN A 120 -17.90 9.40 -11.18
#